data_AF-A0A921Q7W8-F1
#
_entry.id   AF-A0A921Q7W8-F1
#
_cell.length_a   1.000
_cell.length_b   1.000
_cell.length_c   1.000
_cell.angle_alpha   90.00
_cell.angle_beta   90.00
_cell.angle_gamma   90.00
#
_symmetry.space_group_name_H-M   'P 1'
#
loop_
_entity.id
_entity.type
_entity.pdbx_description
1 polymer ?
#
loop_
_entity_poly.entity_id
_entity_poly.type
_entity_poly.pdbx_seq_one_letter_code
_entity_poly.pdbx_strand_id
1 'polypeptide(L)'
;MKDPAGGGSDPPAVVPSRIPASVVYKLSLILDRLAANGRIDHCSSAYADARGDTVSASLRALGLDYLKETSGDAQALSPSVERWGRHLEFAVHHLLEAERKLCVAVFERRPEAAPVCFAEIAARAGILDFLNFGRALAGARKDPIKLLRLLDVFDCLNKLRLDFNRLFGGKACVEIQSRTRELVKTVVDGAVEIFEELPVQVELQRNLPPPVDGGVPRIVSFAAKYCNQLLDRPYRSVLTQVITIHRSWRKEVFNDKMLVEAVLSIIKTLEINFDTWSKSYGDPTQSSLLMMNIHWHFFKHLKGTKLGELLGDPWLREHEQYKDYYSTMFLRESWGTLAPLLSREGMIMFSKGRATARDLVKQRLKSFNASFDEMFQKQSKWVISDRDLQQKTCHLVVQAVVPVYRSFMQNYGPLVEQDVSASRYVKYSADDLDKKLNTLFLAKPGRPMRAGSFQIKNSDDKITSAMTGLYRSASTLK
;
A
#
# COMPACT_ATOMS: atom_id res chain seq x y z
N MET A 1 27.36 48.83 18.43
CA MET A 1 28.56 48.31 17.74
C MET A 1 28.61 46.81 18.00
N LYS A 2 28.77 45.88 17.06
CA LYS A 2 28.72 45.84 15.61
C LYS A 2 28.72 44.31 15.30
N ASP A 3 27.74 43.87 14.53
CA ASP A 3 27.58 42.64 13.74
C ASP A 3 27.77 41.21 14.32
N PRO A 4 26.82 40.28 14.03
CA PRO A 4 27.03 38.84 14.04
C PRO A 4 27.40 38.33 12.63
N ALA A 5 28.52 37.63 12.48
CA ALA A 5 28.85 36.94 11.23
C ALA A 5 28.22 35.54 11.23
N GLY A 6 27.09 35.41 10.55
CA GLY A 6 26.51 34.12 10.18
C GLY A 6 27.41 33.42 9.16
N GLY A 7 27.92 32.23 9.53
CA GLY A 7 28.55 31.30 8.61
C GLY A 7 27.46 30.61 7.78
N GLY A 8 27.04 31.28 6.70
CA GLY A 8 26.33 30.63 5.61
C GLY A 8 27.30 29.74 4.84
N SER A 9 27.15 28.42 4.98
CA SER A 9 27.80 27.47 4.08
C SER A 9 27.12 27.55 2.72
N ASP A 10 27.77 28.20 1.76
CA ASP A 10 27.37 28.17 0.35
C ASP A 10 27.25 26.71 -0.14
N PRO A 11 26.20 26.33 -0.90
CA PRO A 11 26.17 25.05 -1.56
C PRO A 11 27.24 25.01 -2.67
N PRO A 12 27.86 23.85 -2.94
CA PRO A 12 28.91 23.75 -3.95
C PRO A 12 28.34 24.15 -5.31
N ALA A 13 29.13 24.89 -6.11
CA ALA A 13 28.73 25.37 -7.43
C ALA A 13 28.46 24.20 -8.40
N VAL A 14 27.22 23.71 -8.45
CA VAL A 14 26.79 22.58 -9.31
C VAL A 14 26.51 23.02 -10.76
N VAL A 15 26.56 24.32 -11.06
CA VAL A 15 26.35 24.84 -12.42
C VAL A 15 27.72 25.02 -13.09
N PRO A 16 27.95 24.47 -14.31
CA PRO A 16 29.19 24.71 -15.04
C PRO A 16 29.46 26.21 -15.14
N SER A 17 30.68 26.63 -14.81
CA SER A 17 31.09 28.02 -14.92
C SER A 17 30.79 28.53 -16.33
N ARG A 18 30.00 29.61 -16.43
CA ARG A 18 29.61 30.21 -17.72
C ARG A 18 30.89 30.63 -18.44
N ILE A 19 31.15 30.02 -19.59
CA ILE A 19 32.30 30.38 -20.41
C ILE A 19 32.13 31.85 -20.83
N PRO A 20 33.13 32.72 -20.59
CA PRO A 20 33.05 34.12 -21.02
C PRO A 20 32.82 34.23 -22.53
N ALA A 21 31.99 35.19 -22.96
CA ALA A 21 31.67 35.39 -24.38
C ALA A 21 32.93 35.59 -25.25
N SER A 22 33.99 36.18 -24.69
CA SER A 22 35.29 36.36 -25.35
C SER A 22 36.00 35.03 -25.64
N VAL A 23 35.79 34.01 -24.82
CA VAL A 23 36.34 32.65 -25.02
C VAL A 23 35.48 31.89 -26.03
N VAL A 24 34.16 32.04 -26.00
CA VAL A 24 33.24 31.48 -27.01
C VAL A 24 33.60 31.99 -28.41
N TYR A 25 33.84 33.30 -28.54
CA TYR A 25 34.29 33.90 -29.80
C TYR A 25 35.63 33.35 -30.29
N LYS A 26 36.61 33.16 -29.39
CA LYS A 26 37.89 32.53 -29.74
C LYS A 26 37.71 31.07 -30.18
N LEU A 27 36.84 30.31 -29.53
CA LEU A 27 36.53 28.92 -29.92
C LEU A 27 35.89 28.87 -31.30
N SER A 28 34.97 29.78 -31.63
CA SER A 28 34.37 29.87 -32.96
C SER A 28 35.45 30.14 -34.04
N LEU A 29 36.39 31.05 -33.78
CA LEU A 29 37.48 31.36 -34.71
C LEU A 29 38.44 30.18 -34.92
N ILE A 30 38.70 29.40 -33.87
CA ILE A 30 39.54 28.18 -33.96
C ILE A 30 38.81 27.12 -34.79
N LEU A 31 37.51 26.93 -34.55
CA LEU A 31 36.65 26.04 -35.32
C LEU A 31 36.64 26.42 -36.81
N ASP A 32 36.51 27.70 -37.14
CA ASP A 32 36.54 28.18 -38.53
C ASP A 32 37.86 27.82 -39.23
N ARG A 33 38.99 28.05 -38.55
CA ARG A 33 40.33 27.73 -39.07
C ARG A 33 40.54 26.23 -39.25
N LEU A 34 40.07 25.41 -38.33
CA LEU A 34 40.19 23.96 -38.42
C LEU A 34 39.26 23.37 -39.48
N ALA A 35 38.08 23.97 -39.65
CA ALA A 35 37.13 23.58 -40.67
C ALA A 35 37.62 23.95 -42.08
N ALA A 36 38.33 25.07 -42.25
CA ALA A 36 39.00 25.41 -43.51
C ALA A 36 40.09 24.39 -43.91
N ASN A 37 40.61 23.62 -42.95
CA ASN A 37 41.60 22.56 -43.15
C ASN A 37 40.98 21.15 -43.18
N GLY A 38 39.64 21.02 -43.27
CA GLY A 38 38.95 19.72 -43.34
C GLY A 38 38.99 18.89 -42.05
N ARG A 39 39.38 19.46 -40.89
CA ARG A 39 39.49 18.74 -39.60
C ARG A 39 38.35 19.07 -38.62
N ILE A 40 37.16 19.32 -39.14
CA ILE A 40 36.02 19.74 -38.31
C ILE A 40 35.51 18.61 -37.39
N ASP A 41 35.57 17.36 -37.85
CA ASP A 41 35.07 16.21 -37.09
C ASP A 41 35.92 15.96 -35.84
N HIS A 42 37.26 16.03 -35.98
CA HIS A 42 38.17 15.94 -34.84
C HIS A 42 37.98 17.08 -33.83
N CYS A 43 37.73 18.30 -34.29
CA CYS A 43 37.48 19.43 -33.39
C CYS A 43 36.13 19.30 -32.68
N SER A 44 35.10 18.81 -33.38
CA SER A 44 33.75 18.61 -32.84
C SER A 44 33.74 17.50 -31.80
N SER A 45 34.45 16.39 -32.07
CA SER A 45 34.66 15.33 -31.08
C SER A 45 35.48 15.83 -29.90
N ALA A 46 36.62 16.49 -30.08
CA ALA A 46 37.41 17.00 -28.95
C ALA A 46 36.64 18.01 -28.08
N TYR A 47 35.79 18.84 -28.69
CA TYR A 47 34.88 19.72 -27.97
C TYR A 47 33.81 18.91 -27.21
N ALA A 48 33.19 17.93 -27.86
CA ALA A 48 32.19 17.06 -27.25
C ALA A 48 32.75 16.26 -26.06
N ASP A 49 34.00 15.82 -26.17
CA ASP A 49 34.74 15.13 -25.12
C ASP A 49 34.94 16.04 -23.89
N ALA A 50 35.55 17.20 -24.08
CA ALA A 50 35.86 18.12 -22.99
C ALA A 50 34.58 18.65 -22.29
N ARG A 51 33.55 18.99 -23.07
CA ARG A 51 32.28 19.47 -22.52
C ARG A 51 31.45 18.35 -21.91
N GLY A 52 31.42 17.18 -22.55
CA GLY A 52 30.78 15.97 -22.02
C GLY A 52 31.33 15.59 -20.66
N ASP A 53 32.66 15.58 -20.51
CA ASP A 53 33.32 15.26 -19.23
C ASP A 53 33.03 16.31 -18.16
N THR A 54 32.97 17.60 -18.54
CA THR A 54 32.63 18.68 -17.60
C THR A 54 31.19 18.56 -17.09
N VAL A 55 30.24 18.30 -17.99
CA VAL A 55 28.83 18.10 -17.62
C VAL A 55 28.66 16.82 -16.82
N SER A 56 29.34 15.73 -17.21
CA SER A 56 29.33 14.46 -16.50
C SER A 56 29.92 14.59 -15.09
N ALA A 57 31.00 15.35 -14.91
CA ALA A 57 31.56 15.64 -13.59
C ALA A 57 30.59 16.43 -12.71
N SER A 58 29.90 17.43 -13.28
CA SER A 58 28.87 18.21 -12.58
C SER A 58 27.68 17.32 -12.16
N LEU A 59 27.31 16.35 -13.00
CA LEU A 59 26.28 15.36 -12.68
C LEU A 59 26.71 14.36 -11.62
N ARG A 60 27.95 13.85 -11.68
CA ARG A 60 28.50 12.93 -10.68
C ARG A 60 28.59 13.56 -9.29
N ALA A 61 28.76 14.88 -9.20
CA ALA A 61 28.74 15.61 -7.93
C ALA A 61 27.39 15.49 -7.19
N LEU A 62 26.30 15.11 -7.88
CA LEU A 62 24.98 14.85 -7.27
C LEU A 62 24.86 13.46 -6.63
N GLY A 63 25.89 12.61 -6.72
CA GLY A 63 25.88 11.26 -6.12
C GLY A 63 24.99 10.29 -6.90
N LEU A 64 25.38 9.97 -8.14
CA LEU A 64 24.62 9.14 -9.08
C LEU A 64 24.83 7.62 -8.93
N ASP A 65 25.46 7.17 -7.84
CA ASP A 65 25.77 5.75 -7.63
C ASP A 65 24.52 4.87 -7.60
N TYR A 66 23.38 5.42 -7.20
CA TYR A 66 22.08 4.73 -7.20
C TYR A 66 21.58 4.37 -8.61
N LEU A 67 22.03 5.05 -9.67
CA LEU A 67 21.61 4.73 -11.04
C LEU A 67 22.14 3.37 -11.51
N LYS A 68 23.22 2.88 -10.88
CA LYS A 68 23.82 1.58 -11.15
C LYS A 68 23.20 0.46 -10.31
N GLU A 69 22.34 0.78 -9.35
CA GLU A 69 21.66 -0.21 -8.52
C GLU A 69 20.56 -0.91 -9.33
N THR A 70 20.89 -2.07 -9.91
CA THR A 70 19.90 -2.96 -10.52
C THR A 70 19.33 -3.89 -9.46
N SER A 71 18.39 -3.41 -8.65
CA SER A 71 17.60 -4.27 -7.78
C SER A 71 16.39 -4.83 -8.54
N GLY A 72 16.11 -6.12 -8.36
CA GLY A 72 14.89 -6.75 -8.88
C GLY A 72 13.61 -6.34 -8.12
N ASP A 73 13.75 -5.66 -6.99
CA ASP A 73 12.64 -5.29 -6.09
C ASP A 73 12.37 -3.78 -6.14
N ALA A 74 11.18 -3.40 -6.63
CA ALA A 74 10.77 -2.00 -6.77
C ALA A 74 10.71 -1.22 -5.44
N GLN A 75 10.53 -1.93 -4.33
CA GLN A 75 10.56 -1.32 -3.00
C GLN A 75 11.94 -0.80 -2.62
N ALA A 76 13.01 -1.54 -2.93
CA ALA A 76 14.38 -1.10 -2.66
C ALA A 76 14.72 0.15 -3.49
N LEU A 77 14.16 0.25 -4.70
CA LEU A 77 14.37 1.37 -5.62
C LEU A 77 13.51 2.61 -5.29
N SER A 78 12.53 2.51 -4.39
CA SER A 78 11.57 3.60 -4.15
C SER A 78 12.23 4.93 -3.73
N PRO A 79 13.20 4.96 -2.78
CA PRO A 79 13.91 6.20 -2.45
C PRO A 79 14.81 6.72 -3.59
N SER A 80 15.19 5.84 -4.51
CA SER A 80 16.00 6.18 -5.67
C SER A 80 15.18 6.80 -6.80
N VAL A 81 13.88 6.46 -6.92
CA VAL A 81 12.97 7.07 -7.91
C VAL A 81 12.71 8.55 -7.65
N GLU A 82 12.51 8.95 -6.39
CA GLU A 82 12.32 10.36 -6.04
C GLU A 82 13.56 11.20 -6.34
N ARG A 83 14.76 10.66 -6.03
CA ARG A 83 16.04 11.29 -6.38
C ARG A 83 16.25 11.35 -7.89
N TRP A 84 15.93 10.26 -8.59
CA TRP A 84 15.98 10.17 -10.05
C TRP A 84 15.18 11.28 -10.73
N GLY A 85 13.94 11.54 -10.29
CA GLY A 85 13.10 12.59 -10.88
C GLY A 85 13.71 13.99 -10.73
N ARG A 86 14.16 14.35 -9.52
CA ARG A 86 14.79 15.66 -9.25
C ARG A 86 16.09 15.84 -10.02
N HIS A 87 16.93 14.80 -10.07
CA HIS A 87 18.21 14.86 -10.79
C HIS A 87 18.02 14.92 -12.30
N LEU A 88 17.01 14.23 -12.85
CA LEU A 88 16.68 14.30 -14.27
C LEU A 88 16.16 15.70 -14.65
N GLU A 89 15.27 16.27 -13.85
CA GLU A 89 14.77 17.65 -14.03
C GLU A 89 15.93 18.67 -14.00
N PHE A 90 16.83 18.54 -13.02
CA PHE A 90 18.02 19.39 -12.94
C PHE A 90 18.93 19.24 -14.17
N ALA A 91 19.21 18.00 -14.60
CA ALA A 91 20.04 17.73 -15.76
C ALA A 91 19.47 18.37 -17.04
N VAL A 92 18.17 18.25 -17.24
CA VAL A 92 17.48 18.78 -18.43
C VAL A 92 17.43 20.31 -18.42
N HIS A 93 17.00 20.94 -17.32
CA HIS A 93 16.80 22.39 -17.26
C HIS A 93 18.07 23.20 -17.08
N HIS A 94 19.06 22.70 -16.32
CA HIS A 94 20.22 23.51 -15.95
C HIS A 94 21.48 23.14 -16.70
N LEU A 95 21.70 21.87 -17.03
CA LEU A 95 22.93 21.42 -17.68
C LEU A 95 22.76 21.33 -19.20
N LEU A 96 21.81 20.53 -19.65
CA LEU A 96 21.61 20.25 -21.08
C LEU A 96 21.07 21.48 -21.83
N GLU A 97 20.18 22.26 -21.23
CA GLU A 97 19.73 23.51 -21.84
C GLU A 97 20.86 24.54 -21.97
N ALA A 98 21.71 24.67 -20.95
CA ALA A 98 22.86 25.57 -20.99
C ALA A 98 23.88 25.12 -22.05
N GLU A 99 24.14 23.82 -22.14
CA GLU A 99 25.08 23.27 -23.11
C GLU A 99 24.56 23.40 -24.54
N ARG A 100 23.26 23.21 -24.77
CA ARG A 100 22.68 23.45 -26.09
C ARG A 100 22.87 24.89 -26.55
N LYS A 101 22.63 25.87 -25.66
CA LYS A 101 22.85 27.29 -25.96
C LYS A 101 24.31 27.57 -26.27
N LEU A 102 25.23 26.93 -25.54
CA LEU A 102 26.66 27.06 -25.77
C LEU A 102 27.08 26.43 -27.12
N CYS A 103 26.61 25.23 -27.45
CA CYS A 103 26.87 24.61 -28.75
C CYS A 103 26.38 25.50 -29.91
N VAL A 104 25.19 26.08 -29.80
CA VAL A 104 24.68 27.01 -30.82
C VAL A 104 25.58 28.24 -30.96
N ALA A 105 26.07 28.80 -29.85
CA ALA A 105 26.94 29.97 -29.87
C ALA A 105 28.35 29.67 -30.43
N VAL A 106 28.92 28.51 -30.11
CA VAL A 106 30.25 28.10 -30.58
C VAL A 106 30.24 27.74 -32.06
N PHE A 107 29.16 27.10 -32.54
CA PHE A 107 28.99 26.67 -33.93
C PHE A 107 28.10 27.61 -34.76
N GLU A 108 27.98 28.89 -34.37
CA GLU A 108 27.08 29.87 -35.03
C GLU A 108 27.27 29.93 -36.56
N ARG A 109 28.53 29.84 -37.02
CA ARG A 109 28.89 29.90 -38.46
C ARG A 109 28.72 28.56 -39.19
N ARG A 110 28.38 27.48 -38.47
CA ARG A 110 28.25 26.09 -38.95
C ARG A 110 27.10 25.37 -38.21
N PRO A 111 25.84 25.75 -38.47
CA PRO A 111 24.69 25.24 -37.71
C PRO A 111 24.46 23.73 -37.86
N GLU A 112 25.00 23.10 -38.91
CA GLU A 112 24.84 21.66 -39.19
C GLU A 112 25.59 20.76 -38.21
N ALA A 113 26.75 21.20 -37.70
CA ALA A 113 27.58 20.42 -36.78
C ALA A 113 27.15 20.56 -35.31
N ALA A 114 26.49 21.67 -34.96
CA ALA A 114 26.01 21.95 -33.60
C ALA A 114 25.11 20.85 -33.00
N PRO A 115 24.07 20.32 -33.70
CA PRO A 115 23.20 19.29 -33.15
C PRO A 115 23.90 17.93 -33.00
N VAL A 116 24.86 17.60 -33.87
CA VAL A 116 25.65 16.36 -33.79
C VAL A 116 26.55 16.38 -32.57
N CYS A 117 27.29 17.48 -32.40
CA CYS A 117 28.15 17.69 -31.23
C CYS A 117 27.35 17.71 -29.91
N PHE A 118 26.20 18.39 -29.89
CA PHE A 118 25.31 18.37 -28.72
C PHE A 118 24.80 16.95 -28.39
N ALA A 119 24.46 16.14 -29.39
CA ALA A 119 24.01 14.77 -29.16
C ALA A 119 25.09 13.91 -28.48
N GLU A 120 26.33 14.03 -28.94
CA GLU A 120 27.49 13.36 -28.32
C GLU A 120 27.72 13.83 -26.88
N ILE A 121 27.64 15.14 -26.63
CA ILE A 121 27.78 15.70 -25.28
C ILE A 121 26.67 15.18 -24.36
N ALA A 122 25.42 15.15 -24.83
CA ALA A 122 24.30 14.67 -24.03
C ALA A 122 24.43 13.17 -23.71
N ALA A 123 24.87 12.36 -24.68
CA ALA A 123 25.13 10.94 -24.46
C ALA A 123 26.23 10.73 -23.39
N ARG A 124 27.35 11.48 -23.49
CA ARG A 124 28.47 11.43 -22.53
C ARG A 124 28.13 12.02 -21.15
N ALA A 125 27.24 13.01 -21.11
CA ALA A 125 26.79 13.62 -19.86
C ALA A 125 26.13 12.58 -18.93
N GLY A 126 25.55 11.50 -19.48
CA GLY A 126 24.94 10.42 -18.71
C GLY A 126 23.41 10.38 -18.80
N ILE A 127 22.78 11.07 -19.77
CA ILE A 127 21.32 11.00 -19.94
C ILE A 127 20.84 9.56 -20.20
N LEU A 128 21.66 8.75 -20.86
CA LEU A 128 21.38 7.35 -21.12
C LEU A 128 21.33 6.52 -19.82
N ASP A 129 22.12 6.87 -18.80
CA ASP A 129 22.10 6.18 -17.51
C ASP A 129 20.77 6.43 -16.78
N PHE A 130 20.23 7.65 -16.86
CA PHE A 130 18.89 7.95 -16.34
C PHE A 130 17.79 7.13 -17.04
N LEU A 131 17.87 7.00 -18.37
CA LEU A 131 16.90 6.20 -19.14
C LEU A 131 17.04 4.70 -18.84
N ASN A 132 18.27 4.22 -18.66
CA ASN A 132 18.55 2.82 -18.30
C ASN A 132 18.02 2.48 -16.90
N PHE A 133 18.16 3.39 -15.93
CA PHE A 133 17.56 3.22 -14.60
C PHE A 133 16.04 3.07 -14.67
N GLY A 134 15.36 3.94 -15.43
CA GLY A 134 13.91 3.84 -15.64
C GLY A 134 13.51 2.51 -16.28
N ARG A 135 14.31 2.01 -17.22
CA ARG A 135 14.09 0.71 -17.87
C ARG A 135 14.29 -0.45 -16.90
N ALA A 136 15.34 -0.40 -16.07
CA ALA A 136 15.60 -1.40 -15.05
C ALA A 136 14.45 -1.48 -14.04
N LEU A 137 13.91 -0.33 -13.62
CA LEU A 137 12.71 -0.27 -12.78
C LEU A 137 11.48 -0.87 -13.48
N ALA A 138 11.29 -0.59 -14.77
CA ALA A 138 10.21 -1.18 -15.56
C ALA A 138 10.36 -2.70 -15.73
N GLY A 139 11.59 -3.22 -15.74
CA GLY A 139 11.90 -4.64 -15.75
C GLY A 139 11.88 -5.33 -14.38
N ALA A 140 11.70 -4.59 -13.28
CA ALA A 140 11.66 -5.16 -11.93
C ALA A 140 10.44 -6.10 -11.74
N ARG A 141 10.44 -6.89 -10.68
CA ARG A 141 9.33 -7.83 -10.38
C ARG A 141 7.99 -7.11 -10.27
N LYS A 142 6.93 -7.77 -10.75
CA LYS A 142 5.56 -7.27 -10.64
C LYS A 142 5.16 -7.19 -9.16
N ASP A 143 4.89 -5.98 -8.69
CA ASP A 143 4.48 -5.66 -7.32
C ASP A 143 3.54 -4.44 -7.38
N PRO A 144 2.45 -4.34 -6.61
CA PRO A 144 1.68 -3.09 -6.51
C PRO A 144 2.54 -1.87 -6.19
N ILE A 145 3.62 -2.02 -5.41
CA ILE A 145 4.54 -0.90 -5.17
C ILE A 145 5.20 -0.44 -6.48
N LYS A 146 5.52 -1.37 -7.39
CA LYS A 146 6.07 -1.06 -8.72
C LYS A 146 5.12 -0.18 -9.53
N LEU A 147 3.80 -0.42 -9.51
CA LEU A 147 2.85 0.42 -10.24
C LEU A 147 2.97 1.88 -9.82
N LEU A 148 2.95 2.17 -8.51
CA LEU A 148 3.08 3.54 -8.01
C LEU A 148 4.38 4.20 -8.49
N ARG A 149 5.50 3.45 -8.49
CA ARG A 149 6.79 3.95 -8.97
C ARG A 149 6.85 4.16 -10.48
N LEU A 150 6.18 3.32 -11.26
CA LEU A 150 6.03 3.53 -12.70
C LEU A 150 5.23 4.79 -13.00
N LEU A 151 4.18 5.06 -12.21
CA LEU A 151 3.42 6.30 -12.33
C LEU A 151 4.28 7.53 -11.98
N ASP A 152 5.10 7.45 -10.92
CA ASP A 152 6.04 8.54 -10.58
C ASP A 152 7.04 8.81 -11.73
N VAL A 153 7.60 7.75 -12.33
CA VAL A 153 8.51 7.87 -13.48
C VAL A 153 7.81 8.47 -14.69
N PHE A 154 6.60 7.99 -15.01
CA PHE A 154 5.81 8.52 -16.12
C PHE A 154 5.47 10.00 -15.91
N ASP A 155 5.05 10.40 -14.70
CA ASP A 155 4.74 11.79 -14.38
C ASP A 155 5.96 12.71 -14.59
N CYS A 156 7.14 12.28 -14.13
CA CYS A 156 8.39 13.01 -14.37
C CYS A 156 8.71 13.14 -15.87
N LEU A 157 8.61 12.05 -16.64
CA LEU A 157 8.86 12.07 -18.09
C LEU A 157 7.84 12.94 -18.84
N ASN A 158 6.59 12.94 -18.38
CA ASN A 158 5.52 13.72 -18.98
C ASN A 158 5.71 15.22 -18.73
N LYS A 159 6.12 15.61 -17.51
CA LYS A 159 6.49 17.00 -17.18
C LYS A 159 7.62 17.52 -18.06
N LEU A 160 8.65 16.70 -18.29
CA LEU A 160 9.81 17.07 -19.11
C LEU A 160 9.59 16.87 -20.62
N ARG A 161 8.41 16.43 -21.06
CA ARG A 161 8.14 16.05 -22.46
C ARG A 161 8.47 17.17 -23.46
N LEU A 162 8.06 18.41 -23.15
CA LEU A 162 8.29 19.55 -24.05
C LEU A 162 9.78 19.90 -24.12
N ASP A 163 10.50 19.82 -23.00
CA ASP A 163 11.93 20.05 -22.95
C ASP A 163 12.71 18.97 -23.70
N PHE A 164 12.33 17.70 -23.56
CA PHE A 164 12.92 16.61 -24.34
C PHE A 164 12.72 16.83 -25.85
N ASN A 165 11.52 17.24 -26.28
CA ASN A 165 11.26 17.56 -27.69
C ASN A 165 12.08 18.76 -28.17
N ARG A 166 12.20 19.80 -27.33
CA ARG A 166 12.99 21.00 -27.62
C ARG A 166 14.47 20.66 -27.75
N LEU A 167 15.05 19.94 -26.78
CA LEU A 167 16.48 19.62 -26.69
C LEU A 167 16.91 18.54 -27.66
N PHE A 168 16.12 17.46 -27.80
CA PHE A 168 16.51 16.26 -28.53
C PHE A 168 15.72 16.04 -29.82
N GLY A 169 14.84 16.95 -30.25
CA GLY A 169 13.99 16.75 -31.44
C GLY A 169 14.74 16.67 -32.79
N GLY A 170 16.04 16.99 -32.82
CA GLY A 170 16.84 16.95 -34.04
C GLY A 170 17.23 15.53 -34.50
N LYS A 171 17.54 15.36 -35.79
CA LYS A 171 17.98 14.08 -36.39
C LYS A 171 19.25 13.50 -35.75
N ALA A 172 20.10 14.35 -35.16
CA ALA A 172 21.32 13.91 -34.48
C ALA A 172 21.07 13.16 -33.16
N CYS A 173 19.91 13.36 -32.52
CA CYS A 173 19.59 12.78 -31.20
C CYS A 173 18.67 11.55 -31.32
N VAL A 174 18.67 10.85 -32.46
CA VAL A 174 17.76 9.72 -32.73
C VAL A 174 17.91 8.59 -31.69
N GLU A 175 19.10 8.32 -31.21
CA GLU A 175 19.32 7.32 -30.15
C GLU A 175 18.63 7.71 -28.84
N ILE A 176 18.83 8.94 -28.36
CA ILE A 176 18.19 9.42 -27.12
C ILE A 176 16.66 9.42 -27.28
N GLN A 177 16.16 9.84 -28.45
CA GLN A 177 14.73 9.79 -28.77
C GLN A 177 14.19 8.36 -28.74
N SER A 178 14.88 7.41 -29.37
CA SER A 178 14.43 6.01 -29.44
C SER A 178 14.40 5.38 -28.05
N ARG A 179 15.45 5.58 -27.25
CA ARG A 179 15.53 5.10 -25.86
C ARG A 179 14.45 5.72 -24.96
N THR A 180 14.16 7.01 -25.13
CA THR A 180 13.10 7.69 -24.38
C THR A 180 11.71 7.15 -24.76
N ARG A 181 11.43 6.98 -26.06
CA ARG A 181 10.16 6.41 -26.53
C ARG A 181 9.98 4.97 -26.04
N GLU A 182 11.04 4.17 -26.11
CA GLU A 182 11.03 2.80 -25.61
C GLU A 182 10.75 2.75 -24.11
N LEU A 183 11.42 3.61 -23.32
CA LEU A 183 11.16 3.72 -21.88
C LEU A 183 9.70 4.10 -21.58
N VAL A 184 9.18 5.15 -22.22
CA VAL A 184 7.78 5.56 -22.05
C VAL A 184 6.83 4.41 -22.40
N LYS A 185 7.11 3.68 -23.49
CA LYS A 185 6.34 2.50 -23.87
C LYS A 185 6.35 1.43 -22.78
N THR A 186 7.52 1.01 -22.32
CA THR A 186 7.64 -0.03 -21.29
C THR A 186 7.01 0.38 -19.95
N VAL A 187 7.12 1.66 -19.57
CA VAL A 187 6.49 2.19 -18.34
C VAL A 187 4.97 2.16 -18.44
N VAL A 188 4.41 2.60 -19.57
CA VAL A 188 2.96 2.60 -19.81
C VAL A 188 2.42 1.17 -19.88
N ASP A 189 3.05 0.29 -20.66
CA ASP A 189 2.64 -1.12 -20.81
C ASP A 189 2.70 -1.82 -19.43
N GLY A 190 3.82 -1.67 -18.70
CA GLY A 190 3.98 -2.30 -17.39
C GLY A 190 3.04 -1.75 -16.31
N ALA A 191 2.69 -0.46 -16.36
CA ALA A 191 1.73 0.13 -15.43
C ALA A 191 0.31 -0.41 -15.68
N VAL A 192 -0.13 -0.46 -16.94
CA VAL A 192 -1.46 -0.98 -17.27
C VAL A 192 -1.54 -2.48 -17.01
N GLU A 193 -0.51 -3.25 -17.33
CA GLU A 193 -0.46 -4.69 -17.07
C GLU A 193 -0.62 -4.99 -15.57
N ILE A 194 0.15 -4.33 -14.70
CA ILE A 194 0.01 -4.51 -13.25
C ILE A 194 -1.39 -4.11 -12.80
N PHE A 195 -1.93 -2.98 -13.31
CA PHE A 195 -3.25 -2.50 -12.93
C PHE A 195 -4.37 -3.47 -13.32
N GLU A 196 -4.33 -4.02 -14.54
CA GLU A 196 -5.32 -4.99 -15.04
C GLU A 196 -5.19 -6.36 -14.36
N GLU A 197 -4.01 -6.73 -13.86
CA GLU A 197 -3.79 -7.97 -13.09
C GLU A 197 -4.27 -7.89 -11.63
N LEU A 198 -4.43 -6.69 -11.04
CA LEU A 198 -4.79 -6.54 -9.63
C LEU A 198 -6.06 -7.29 -9.21
N PRO A 199 -7.20 -7.20 -9.95
CA PRO A 199 -8.42 -7.92 -9.58
C PRO A 199 -8.19 -9.44 -9.59
N VAL A 200 -7.42 -9.96 -10.55
CA VAL A 200 -7.08 -11.39 -10.65
C VAL A 200 -6.22 -11.83 -9.48
N GLN A 201 -5.22 -11.02 -9.10
CA GLN A 201 -4.38 -11.31 -7.94
C GLN A 201 -5.18 -11.31 -6.64
N VAL A 202 -6.17 -10.43 -6.50
CA VAL A 202 -7.10 -10.40 -5.35
C VAL A 202 -8.00 -11.65 -5.37
N GLU A 203 -8.50 -12.06 -6.53
CA GLU A 203 -9.30 -13.29 -6.67
C GLU A 203 -8.50 -14.53 -6.28
N LEU A 204 -7.23 -14.63 -6.69
CA LEU A 204 -6.38 -15.77 -6.36
C LEU A 204 -6.15 -15.95 -4.86
N GLN A 205 -6.27 -14.88 -4.06
CA GLN A 205 -6.19 -14.98 -2.59
C GLN A 205 -7.39 -15.71 -1.98
N ARG A 206 -8.51 -15.86 -2.70
CA ARG A 206 -9.71 -16.59 -2.24
C ARG A 206 -9.39 -18.02 -1.80
N ASN A 207 -8.44 -18.66 -2.49
CA ASN A 207 -8.04 -20.04 -2.22
C ASN A 207 -7.17 -20.21 -0.97
N LEU A 208 -6.70 -19.10 -0.38
CA LEU A 208 -5.94 -19.16 0.87
C LEU A 208 -6.90 -19.29 2.06
N PRO A 209 -6.59 -20.15 3.04
CA PRO A 209 -7.43 -20.31 4.21
C PRO A 209 -7.51 -18.99 4.99
N PRO A 210 -8.70 -18.62 5.48
CA PRO A 210 -8.86 -17.39 6.24
C PRO A 210 -8.17 -17.48 7.62
N PRO A 211 -7.93 -16.34 8.29
CA PRO A 211 -7.22 -16.32 9.56
C PRO A 211 -7.89 -17.17 10.65
N VAL A 212 -7.14 -18.05 11.29
CA VAL A 212 -7.66 -18.95 12.35
C VAL A 212 -8.11 -18.19 13.60
N ASP A 213 -7.71 -16.93 13.75
CA ASP A 213 -8.13 -16.03 14.83
C ASP A 213 -9.39 -15.21 14.50
N GLY A 214 -9.94 -15.32 13.28
CA GLY A 214 -11.08 -14.51 12.84
C GLY A 214 -10.75 -13.04 12.63
N GLY A 215 -9.46 -12.67 12.59
CA GLY A 215 -9.02 -11.31 12.32
C GLY A 215 -9.23 -10.90 10.86
N VAL A 216 -9.14 -9.60 10.58
CA VAL A 216 -9.28 -9.08 9.21
C VAL A 216 -8.13 -9.60 8.34
N PRO A 217 -8.39 -10.27 7.20
CA PRO A 217 -7.35 -10.73 6.30
C PRO A 217 -6.54 -9.55 5.76
N ARG A 218 -5.21 -9.66 5.73
CA ARG A 218 -4.33 -8.54 5.36
C ARG A 218 -4.59 -7.96 3.97
N ILE A 219 -5.01 -8.82 3.02
CA ILE A 219 -5.40 -8.42 1.67
C ILE A 219 -6.53 -7.39 1.68
N VAL A 220 -7.47 -7.48 2.63
CA VAL A 220 -8.59 -6.54 2.78
C VAL A 220 -8.06 -5.13 3.02
N SER A 221 -7.25 -4.97 4.07
CA SER A 221 -6.70 -3.67 4.43
C SER A 221 -5.74 -3.16 3.36
N PHE A 222 -4.98 -4.05 2.72
CA PHE A 222 -4.05 -3.69 1.66
C PHE A 222 -4.79 -3.16 0.43
N ALA A 223 -5.74 -3.92 -0.12
CA ALA A 223 -6.47 -3.55 -1.33
C ALA A 223 -7.29 -2.27 -1.11
N ALA A 224 -7.96 -2.12 0.04
CA ALA A 224 -8.69 -0.90 0.38
C ALA A 224 -7.77 0.34 0.43
N LYS A 225 -6.61 0.24 1.09
CA LYS A 225 -5.63 1.34 1.16
C LYS A 225 -5.02 1.64 -0.21
N TYR A 226 -4.70 0.60 -0.97
CA TYR A 226 -4.08 0.73 -2.27
C TYR A 226 -5.02 1.36 -3.30
N CYS A 227 -6.28 0.93 -3.36
CA CYS A 227 -7.30 1.56 -4.19
C CYS A 227 -7.53 3.03 -3.80
N ASN A 228 -7.52 3.36 -2.51
CA ASN A 228 -7.56 4.76 -2.05
C ASN A 228 -6.38 5.57 -2.58
N GLN A 229 -5.15 5.05 -2.50
CA GLN A 229 -3.96 5.73 -3.04
C GLN A 229 -4.03 5.95 -4.55
N LEU A 230 -4.57 4.99 -5.31
CA LEU A 230 -4.76 5.13 -6.76
C LEU A 230 -5.81 6.19 -7.12
N LEU A 231 -6.82 6.38 -6.26
CA LEU A 231 -7.87 7.39 -6.45
C LEU A 231 -7.47 8.80 -5.98
N ASP A 232 -6.37 8.93 -5.25
CA ASP A 232 -5.85 10.23 -4.83
C ASP A 232 -5.36 11.06 -6.01
N ARG A 233 -5.39 12.39 -5.86
CA ARG A 233 -5.18 13.34 -6.97
C ARG A 233 -3.90 13.11 -7.81
N PRO A 234 -2.70 12.89 -7.25
CA PRO A 234 -1.51 12.74 -8.08
C PRO A 234 -1.58 11.46 -8.93
N TYR A 235 -1.97 10.34 -8.34
CA TYR A 235 -1.99 9.05 -9.03
C TYR A 235 -3.18 8.90 -9.97
N ARG A 236 -4.35 9.44 -9.62
CA ARG A 236 -5.54 9.36 -10.46
C ARG A 236 -5.31 10.01 -11.82
N SER A 237 -4.80 11.24 -11.86
CA SER A 237 -4.60 11.96 -13.11
C SER A 237 -3.56 11.26 -13.99
N VAL A 238 -2.46 10.81 -13.38
CA VAL A 238 -1.36 10.14 -14.08
C VAL A 238 -1.81 8.78 -14.61
N LEU A 239 -2.49 7.97 -13.79
CA LEU A 239 -2.99 6.66 -14.19
C LEU A 239 -4.05 6.77 -15.29
N THR A 240 -4.97 7.74 -15.20
CA THR A 240 -5.92 8.04 -16.28
C THR A 240 -5.18 8.31 -17.60
N GLN A 241 -4.16 9.17 -17.59
CA GLN A 241 -3.36 9.48 -18.79
C GLN A 241 -2.65 8.23 -19.34
N VAL A 242 -2.04 7.43 -18.47
CA VAL A 242 -1.37 6.18 -18.84
C VAL A 242 -2.34 5.21 -19.52
N ILE A 243 -3.53 5.01 -18.95
CA ILE A 243 -4.58 4.16 -19.53
C ILE A 243 -5.03 4.72 -20.88
N THR A 244 -5.26 6.04 -21.00
CA THR A 244 -5.62 6.68 -22.27
C THR A 244 -4.57 6.45 -23.35
N ILE A 245 -3.29 6.63 -23.02
CA ILE A 245 -2.18 6.43 -23.96
C ILE A 245 -2.11 4.97 -24.41
N HIS A 246 -2.14 4.02 -23.48
CA HIS A 246 -2.08 2.59 -23.82
C HIS A 246 -3.25 2.15 -24.72
N ARG A 247 -4.47 2.61 -24.44
CA ARG A 247 -5.66 2.30 -25.26
C ARG A 247 -5.58 2.97 -26.64
N SER A 248 -5.01 4.17 -26.73
CA SER A 248 -4.77 4.85 -28.02
C SER A 248 -3.85 4.03 -28.93
N TRP A 249 -2.84 3.34 -28.36
CA TRP A 249 -1.98 2.43 -29.12
C TRP A 249 -2.72 1.21 -29.66
N ARG A 250 -3.79 0.79 -28.96
CA ARG A 250 -4.66 -0.33 -29.36
C ARG A 250 -5.87 0.08 -30.21
N LYS A 251 -6.04 1.38 -30.49
CA LYS A 251 -7.20 1.96 -31.22
C LYS A 251 -8.55 1.69 -30.54
N GLU A 252 -8.56 1.66 -29.21
CA GLU A 252 -9.77 1.44 -28.41
C GLU A 252 -10.33 2.76 -27.86
N VAL A 253 -11.65 2.85 -27.68
CA VAL A 253 -12.31 4.05 -27.16
C VAL A 253 -12.03 4.18 -25.67
N PHE A 254 -11.47 5.32 -25.27
CA PHE A 254 -11.23 5.64 -23.87
C PHE A 254 -12.51 6.11 -23.17
N ASN A 255 -12.72 5.65 -21.94
CA ASN A 255 -13.75 6.16 -21.05
C ASN A 255 -13.13 6.36 -19.66
N ASP A 256 -13.20 7.57 -19.11
CA ASP A 256 -12.65 7.90 -17.77
C ASP A 256 -13.32 7.08 -16.64
N LYS A 257 -14.49 6.50 -16.93
CA LYS A 257 -15.16 5.53 -16.04
C LYS A 257 -14.38 4.22 -15.86
N MET A 258 -13.44 3.88 -16.73
CA MET A 258 -12.70 2.60 -16.67
C MET A 258 -11.87 2.45 -15.40
N LEU A 259 -11.21 3.53 -14.92
CA LEU A 259 -10.48 3.49 -13.66
C LEU A 259 -11.42 3.18 -12.49
N VAL A 260 -12.57 3.85 -12.48
CA VAL A 260 -13.62 3.64 -11.48
C VAL A 260 -14.16 2.21 -11.56
N GLU A 261 -14.48 1.71 -12.75
CA GLU A 261 -14.98 0.36 -12.98
C GLU A 261 -13.98 -0.71 -12.51
N ALA A 262 -12.69 -0.54 -12.78
CA ALA A 262 -11.65 -1.44 -12.32
C ALA A 262 -11.50 -1.44 -10.79
N VAL A 263 -11.51 -0.25 -10.16
CA VAL A 263 -11.48 -0.17 -8.68
C VAL A 263 -12.73 -0.82 -8.07
N LEU A 264 -13.91 -0.56 -8.61
CA LEU A 264 -15.16 -1.20 -8.18
C LEU A 264 -15.11 -2.73 -8.37
N SER A 265 -14.48 -3.20 -9.45
CA SER A 265 -14.25 -4.64 -9.67
C SER A 265 -13.37 -5.25 -8.57
N ILE A 266 -12.30 -4.59 -8.16
CA ILE A 266 -11.45 -5.05 -7.04
C ILE A 266 -12.26 -5.17 -5.75
N ILE A 267 -13.10 -4.18 -5.43
CA ILE A 267 -13.95 -4.21 -4.24
C ILE A 267 -14.98 -5.34 -4.31
N LYS A 268 -15.64 -5.54 -5.45
CA LYS A 268 -16.56 -6.66 -5.65
C LYS A 268 -15.87 -8.01 -5.50
N THR A 269 -14.66 -8.16 -6.05
CA THR A 269 -13.87 -9.38 -5.89
C THR A 269 -13.52 -9.64 -4.42
N LEU A 270 -13.22 -8.61 -3.63
CA LEU A 270 -13.03 -8.75 -2.18
C LEU A 270 -14.30 -9.21 -1.48
N GLU A 271 -15.47 -8.64 -1.81
CA GLU A 271 -16.75 -9.06 -1.22
C GLU A 271 -17.05 -10.54 -1.49
N ILE A 272 -16.80 -11.02 -2.71
CA ILE A 272 -16.95 -12.44 -3.06
C ILE A 272 -15.97 -13.31 -2.25
N ASN A 273 -14.75 -12.81 -2.01
CA ASN A 273 -13.79 -13.51 -1.16
C ASN A 273 -14.27 -13.60 0.29
N PHE A 274 -14.98 -12.58 0.81
CA PHE A 274 -15.53 -12.61 2.17
C PHE A 274 -16.57 -13.71 2.33
N ASP A 275 -17.50 -13.81 1.38
CA ASP A 275 -18.50 -14.87 1.37
C ASP A 275 -17.83 -16.26 1.34
N THR A 276 -16.81 -16.44 0.51
CA THR A 276 -16.07 -17.71 0.42
C THR A 276 -15.35 -18.05 1.72
N TRP A 277 -14.65 -17.08 2.33
CA TRP A 277 -13.97 -17.26 3.60
C TRP A 277 -14.95 -17.51 4.76
N SER A 278 -16.09 -16.85 4.76
CA SER A 278 -17.14 -17.06 5.78
C SER A 278 -17.65 -18.51 5.77
N LYS A 279 -17.77 -19.13 4.58
CA LYS A 279 -18.20 -20.53 4.41
C LYS A 279 -17.12 -21.56 4.70
N SER A 280 -15.84 -21.13 4.75
CA SER A 280 -14.70 -22.01 4.96
C SER A 280 -14.49 -22.38 6.45
N TYR A 281 -15.11 -21.65 7.38
CA TYR A 281 -15.06 -22.00 8.80
C TYR A 281 -16.06 -23.12 9.11
N GLY A 282 -15.58 -24.14 9.83
CA GLY A 282 -16.48 -25.17 10.38
C GLY A 282 -17.37 -24.67 11.52
N ASP A 283 -17.02 -23.55 12.15
CA ASP A 283 -17.80 -22.94 13.23
C ASP A 283 -18.53 -21.68 12.75
N PRO A 284 -19.88 -21.67 12.72
CA PRO A 284 -20.69 -20.50 12.35
C PRO A 284 -20.43 -19.26 13.20
N THR A 285 -20.09 -19.43 14.48
CA THR A 285 -19.81 -18.30 15.38
C THR A 285 -18.47 -17.63 15.05
N GLN A 286 -17.49 -18.40 14.57
CA GLN A 286 -16.23 -17.86 14.09
C GLN A 286 -16.40 -17.13 12.75
N SER A 287 -17.22 -17.68 11.86
CA SER A 287 -17.60 -17.04 10.59
C SER A 287 -18.26 -15.68 10.84
N SER A 288 -19.22 -15.64 11.78
CA SER A 288 -19.90 -14.40 12.19
C SER A 288 -18.92 -13.36 12.75
N LEU A 289 -17.93 -13.80 13.55
CA LEU A 289 -16.89 -12.89 14.07
C LEU A 289 -16.02 -12.30 12.96
N LEU A 290 -15.58 -13.13 12.00
CA LEU A 290 -14.80 -12.66 10.86
C LEU A 290 -15.58 -11.61 10.08
N MET A 291 -16.83 -11.90 9.73
CA MET A 291 -17.65 -11.00 8.95
C MET A 291 -17.90 -9.68 9.69
N MET A 292 -18.20 -9.74 11.00
CA MET A 292 -18.29 -8.54 11.85
C MET A 292 -17.02 -7.69 11.78
N ASN A 293 -15.84 -8.32 11.87
CA ASN A 293 -14.54 -7.63 11.78
C ASN A 293 -14.30 -6.99 10.40
N ILE A 294 -14.60 -7.71 9.31
CA ILE A 294 -14.40 -7.22 7.94
C ILE A 294 -15.33 -6.05 7.63
N HIS A 295 -16.63 -6.18 7.92
CA HIS A 295 -17.61 -5.13 7.64
C HIS A 295 -17.33 -3.87 8.46
N TRP A 296 -16.93 -4.01 9.73
CA TRP A 296 -16.49 -2.86 10.53
C TRP A 296 -15.24 -2.19 9.95
N HIS A 297 -14.27 -2.99 9.51
CA HIS A 297 -13.05 -2.47 8.89
C HIS A 297 -13.36 -1.64 7.65
N PHE A 298 -14.22 -2.15 6.77
CA PHE A 298 -14.68 -1.45 5.57
C PHE A 298 -15.34 -0.13 5.92
N PHE A 299 -16.35 -0.14 6.79
CA PHE A 299 -17.05 1.07 7.21
C PHE A 299 -16.08 2.10 7.80
N LYS A 300 -15.26 1.70 8.78
CA LYS A 300 -14.39 2.63 9.52
C LYS A 300 -13.25 3.20 8.67
N HIS A 301 -12.63 2.38 7.81
CA HIS A 301 -11.45 2.80 7.04
C HIS A 301 -11.77 3.40 5.67
N LEU A 302 -12.97 3.18 5.13
CA LEU A 302 -13.39 3.81 3.87
C LEU A 302 -14.17 5.09 4.11
N LYS A 303 -14.79 5.28 5.28
CA LYS A 303 -15.49 6.52 5.61
C LYS A 303 -14.52 7.72 5.57
N GLY A 304 -14.88 8.72 4.77
CA GLY A 304 -14.08 9.93 4.58
C GLY A 304 -12.89 9.77 3.63
N THR A 305 -12.75 8.63 2.94
CA THR A 305 -11.74 8.45 1.90
C THR A 305 -12.34 8.61 0.50
N LYS A 306 -11.48 8.80 -0.51
CA LYS A 306 -11.92 8.91 -1.92
C LYS A 306 -12.64 7.65 -2.41
N LEU A 307 -12.22 6.47 -1.97
CA LEU A 307 -12.92 5.22 -2.24
C LEU A 307 -14.30 5.18 -1.57
N GLY A 308 -14.43 5.66 -0.33
CA GLY A 308 -15.73 5.78 0.33
C GLY A 308 -16.68 6.75 -0.37
N GLU A 309 -16.18 7.92 -0.79
CA GLU A 309 -16.94 8.87 -1.62
C GLU A 309 -17.42 8.23 -2.93
N LEU A 310 -16.58 7.40 -3.56
CA LEU A 310 -16.89 6.72 -4.82
C LEU A 310 -17.97 5.64 -4.65
N LEU A 311 -17.90 4.86 -3.56
CA LEU A 311 -18.86 3.80 -3.25
C LEU A 311 -20.19 4.36 -2.73
N GLY A 312 -20.14 5.52 -2.07
CA GLY A 312 -21.29 6.25 -1.59
C GLY A 312 -21.74 5.86 -0.18
N ASP A 313 -22.40 6.81 0.49
CA ASP A 313 -22.92 6.64 1.86
C ASP A 313 -23.91 5.47 2.03
N PRO A 314 -24.79 5.15 1.06
CA PRO A 314 -25.66 3.98 1.18
C PRO A 314 -24.88 2.68 1.36
N TRP A 315 -23.86 2.44 0.54
CA TRP A 315 -23.04 1.24 0.61
C TRP A 315 -22.24 1.17 1.93
N LEU A 316 -21.70 2.30 2.40
CA LEU A 316 -21.03 2.36 3.71
C LEU A 316 -21.98 1.99 4.85
N ARG A 317 -23.22 2.49 4.81
CA ARG A 317 -24.25 2.14 5.81
C ARG A 317 -24.66 0.67 5.74
N GLU A 318 -24.67 0.04 4.57
CA GLU A 318 -24.90 -1.40 4.46
C GLU A 318 -23.82 -2.19 5.21
N HIS A 319 -22.54 -1.81 5.09
CA HIS A 319 -21.47 -2.44 5.88
C HIS A 319 -21.64 -2.24 7.39
N GLU A 320 -22.10 -1.07 7.84
CA GLU A 320 -22.43 -0.84 9.25
C GLU A 320 -23.57 -1.77 9.72
N GLN A 321 -24.63 -1.91 8.92
CA GLN A 321 -25.76 -2.81 9.20
C GLN A 321 -25.33 -4.28 9.22
N TYR A 322 -24.50 -4.72 8.27
CA TYR A 322 -23.95 -6.08 8.27
C TYR A 322 -23.12 -6.35 9.52
N LYS A 323 -22.33 -5.38 9.97
CA LYS A 323 -21.58 -5.49 11.23
C LYS A 323 -22.53 -5.73 12.42
N ASP A 324 -23.66 -5.03 12.49
CA ASP A 324 -24.63 -5.21 13.58
C ASP A 324 -25.39 -6.54 13.47
N TYR A 325 -25.73 -6.96 12.25
CA TYR A 325 -26.31 -8.27 11.96
C TYR A 325 -25.40 -9.41 12.44
N TYR A 326 -24.13 -9.40 12.01
CA TYR A 326 -23.18 -10.43 12.40
C TYR A 326 -22.82 -10.38 13.88
N SER A 327 -22.79 -9.19 14.50
CA SER A 327 -22.65 -9.06 15.96
C SER A 327 -23.80 -9.74 16.71
N THR A 328 -25.03 -9.58 16.22
CA THR A 328 -26.22 -10.20 16.82
C THR A 328 -26.23 -11.71 16.64
N MET A 329 -25.90 -12.19 15.43
CA MET A 329 -25.75 -13.62 15.13
C MET A 329 -24.69 -14.26 16.01
N PHE A 330 -23.51 -13.64 16.08
CA PHE A 330 -22.41 -14.08 16.95
C PHE A 330 -22.86 -14.21 18.40
N LEU A 331 -23.49 -13.17 18.97
CA LEU A 331 -23.93 -13.20 20.37
C LEU A 331 -24.98 -14.28 20.61
N ARG A 332 -25.99 -14.40 19.73
CA ARG A 332 -27.08 -15.37 19.87
C ARG A 332 -26.58 -16.81 19.84
N GLU A 333 -25.69 -17.12 18.90
CA GLU A 333 -25.19 -18.50 18.68
C GLU A 333 -24.03 -18.87 19.60
N SER A 334 -23.42 -17.89 20.28
CA SER A 334 -22.42 -18.12 21.31
C SER A 334 -22.96 -17.86 22.72
N TRP A 335 -22.65 -16.71 23.32
CA TRP A 335 -22.91 -16.40 24.72
C TRP A 335 -24.40 -16.38 25.09
N GLY A 336 -25.28 -16.09 24.12
CA GLY A 336 -26.73 -16.14 24.28
C GLY A 336 -27.27 -17.53 24.62
N THR A 337 -26.54 -18.61 24.28
CA THR A 337 -26.91 -19.99 24.63
C THR A 337 -26.74 -20.32 26.12
N LEU A 338 -26.00 -19.51 26.87
CA LEU A 338 -25.77 -19.73 28.30
C LEU A 338 -26.95 -19.29 29.17
N ALA A 339 -27.70 -18.27 28.75
CA ALA A 339 -28.83 -17.75 29.53
C ALA A 339 -29.94 -18.80 29.74
N PRO A 340 -30.37 -19.59 28.73
CA PRO A 340 -31.32 -20.68 28.91
C PRO A 340 -30.88 -21.76 29.92
N LEU A 341 -29.57 -22.00 30.10
CA LEU A 341 -29.07 -22.99 31.07
C LEU A 341 -29.39 -22.60 32.52
N LEU A 342 -29.60 -21.30 32.76
CA LEU A 342 -29.93 -20.71 34.05
C LEU A 342 -31.41 -20.31 34.13
N SER A 343 -32.28 -20.91 33.30
CA SER A 343 -33.71 -20.58 33.29
C SER A 343 -34.40 -20.90 34.61
N ARG A 344 -35.61 -20.38 34.79
CA ARG A 344 -36.49 -20.69 35.94
C ARG A 344 -37.47 -21.83 35.62
N GLU A 345 -37.57 -22.28 34.37
CA GLU A 345 -38.44 -23.41 33.99
C GLU A 345 -38.11 -24.64 34.85
N GLY A 346 -39.12 -25.37 35.32
CA GLY A 346 -38.94 -26.56 36.16
C GLY A 346 -38.61 -26.30 37.63
N MET A 347 -38.20 -25.07 38.01
CA MET A 347 -38.09 -24.67 39.42
C MET A 347 -39.45 -24.31 40.03
N ILE A 348 -40.45 -23.93 39.24
CA ILE A 348 -41.75 -23.45 39.75
C ILE A 348 -42.64 -24.61 40.28
N MET A 349 -42.26 -25.87 40.03
CA MET A 349 -43.00 -27.07 40.50
C MET A 349 -42.43 -27.68 41.80
N PHE A 350 -42.19 -26.86 42.83
CA PHE A 350 -41.76 -27.38 44.14
C PHE A 350 -42.94 -27.90 44.98
N SER A 351 -43.57 -28.97 44.50
CA SER A 351 -44.36 -29.90 45.34
C SER A 351 -43.53 -31.09 45.84
N LYS A 352 -42.23 -31.19 45.49
CA LYS A 352 -41.36 -32.36 45.73
C LYS A 352 -40.12 -32.13 46.65
N GLY A 353 -40.06 -31.04 47.43
CA GLY A 353 -39.08 -30.85 48.51
C GLY A 353 -37.72 -30.20 48.16
N ARG A 354 -37.03 -29.66 49.19
CA ARG A 354 -35.78 -28.85 49.08
C ARG A 354 -34.57 -29.59 48.49
N ALA A 355 -34.46 -30.90 48.67
CA ALA A 355 -33.31 -31.68 48.18
C ALA A 355 -33.29 -31.75 46.65
N THR A 356 -34.43 -32.03 46.03
CA THR A 356 -34.62 -32.10 44.57
C THR A 356 -34.33 -30.76 43.90
N ALA A 357 -34.70 -29.64 44.55
CA ALA A 357 -34.38 -28.29 44.12
C ALA A 357 -32.86 -28.06 44.06
N ARG A 358 -32.16 -28.43 45.13
CA ARG A 358 -30.71 -28.28 45.26
C ARG A 358 -29.96 -29.06 44.17
N ASP A 359 -30.37 -30.29 43.89
CA ASP A 359 -29.70 -31.13 42.88
C ASP A 359 -29.90 -30.57 41.46
N LEU A 360 -31.07 -30.02 41.15
CA LEU A 360 -31.32 -29.33 39.88
C LEU A 360 -30.46 -28.06 39.73
N VAL A 361 -30.32 -27.25 40.79
CA VAL A 361 -29.43 -26.07 40.80
C VAL A 361 -27.98 -26.49 40.54
N LYS A 362 -27.50 -27.54 41.23
CA LYS A 362 -26.15 -28.09 41.02
C LYS A 362 -25.93 -28.54 39.57
N GLN A 363 -26.92 -29.22 38.98
CA GLN A 363 -26.85 -29.66 37.59
C GLN A 363 -26.76 -28.48 36.63
N ARG A 364 -27.61 -27.45 36.79
CA ARG A 364 -27.59 -26.23 35.96
C ARG A 364 -26.28 -25.47 36.06
N LEU A 365 -25.77 -25.27 37.27
CA LEU A 365 -24.47 -24.62 37.49
C LEU A 365 -23.32 -25.40 36.86
N LYS A 366 -23.35 -26.75 36.95
CA LYS A 366 -22.34 -27.59 36.32
C LYS A 366 -22.38 -27.48 34.79
N SER A 367 -23.57 -27.51 34.18
CA SER A 367 -23.74 -27.30 32.74
C SER A 367 -23.29 -25.92 32.31
N PHE A 368 -23.69 -24.86 33.03
CA PHE A 368 -23.27 -23.50 32.76
C PHE A 368 -21.74 -23.34 32.83
N ASN A 369 -21.09 -23.83 33.89
CA ASN A 369 -19.65 -23.73 34.06
C ASN A 369 -18.89 -24.45 32.94
N ALA A 370 -19.37 -25.64 32.54
CA ALA A 370 -18.77 -26.40 31.44
C ALA A 370 -18.88 -25.65 30.10
N SER A 371 -20.09 -25.19 29.75
CA SER A 371 -20.32 -24.43 28.51
C SER A 371 -19.60 -23.08 28.50
N PHE A 372 -19.54 -22.38 29.64
CA PHE A 372 -18.77 -21.13 29.77
C PHE A 372 -17.27 -21.37 29.57
N ASP A 373 -16.70 -22.40 30.23
CA ASP A 373 -15.27 -22.70 30.14
C ASP A 373 -14.86 -23.11 28.72
N GLU A 374 -15.67 -23.93 28.06
CA GLU A 374 -15.47 -24.33 26.67
C GLU A 374 -15.47 -23.11 25.74
N MET A 375 -16.49 -22.25 25.87
CA MET A 375 -16.65 -21.06 25.04
C MET A 375 -15.53 -20.06 25.28
N PHE A 376 -15.17 -19.83 26.54
CA PHE A 376 -14.05 -18.95 26.91
C PHE A 376 -12.72 -19.47 26.37
N GLN A 377 -12.43 -20.77 26.49
CA GLN A 377 -11.22 -21.39 25.95
C GLN A 377 -11.15 -21.30 24.43
N LYS A 378 -12.29 -21.45 23.75
CA LYS A 378 -12.38 -21.34 22.29
C LYS A 378 -12.17 -19.90 21.83
N GLN A 379 -12.95 -18.96 22.36
CA GLN A 379 -13.02 -17.58 21.89
C GLN A 379 -11.89 -16.68 22.40
N SER A 380 -11.20 -17.06 23.48
CA SER A 380 -9.97 -16.38 23.92
C SER A 380 -8.80 -16.49 22.92
N LYS A 381 -8.93 -17.33 21.89
CA LYS A 381 -7.97 -17.45 20.77
C LYS A 381 -8.31 -16.51 19.62
N TRP A 382 -9.51 -15.94 19.60
CA TRP A 382 -9.97 -15.08 18.53
C TRP A 382 -9.56 -13.62 18.77
N VAL A 383 -9.54 -12.82 17.70
CA VAL A 383 -9.05 -11.44 17.74
C VAL A 383 -10.03 -10.49 17.08
N ILE A 384 -10.35 -9.41 17.78
CA ILE A 384 -10.98 -8.22 17.20
C ILE A 384 -9.90 -7.13 17.19
N SER A 385 -9.44 -6.75 16.01
CA SER A 385 -8.30 -5.82 15.87
C SER A 385 -8.65 -4.39 16.28
N ASP A 386 -9.91 -3.99 16.06
CA ASP A 386 -10.39 -2.65 16.40
C ASP A 386 -10.80 -2.57 17.87
N ARG A 387 -10.26 -1.61 18.61
CA ARG A 387 -10.48 -1.48 20.06
C ARG A 387 -11.92 -1.09 20.41
N ASP A 388 -12.53 -0.21 19.63
CA ASP A 388 -13.90 0.24 19.91
C ASP A 388 -14.89 -0.90 19.68
N LEU A 389 -14.71 -1.66 18.60
CA LEU A 389 -15.50 -2.86 18.34
C LEU A 389 -15.27 -3.91 19.42
N GLN A 390 -14.01 -4.16 19.81
CA GLN A 390 -13.68 -5.15 20.84
C GLN A 390 -14.35 -4.82 22.18
N GLN A 391 -14.29 -3.58 22.63
CA GLN A 391 -14.92 -3.15 23.88
C GLN A 391 -16.44 -3.28 23.82
N LYS A 392 -17.06 -2.85 22.71
CA LYS A 392 -18.51 -2.98 22.51
C LYS A 392 -18.96 -4.44 22.52
N THR A 393 -18.23 -5.33 21.82
CA THR A 393 -18.53 -6.76 21.81
C THR A 393 -18.36 -7.38 23.20
N CYS A 394 -17.29 -7.06 23.92
CA CYS A 394 -17.10 -7.56 25.30
C CYS A 394 -18.23 -7.08 26.22
N HIS A 395 -18.64 -5.81 26.11
CA HIS A 395 -19.74 -5.26 26.88
C HIS A 395 -21.06 -6.00 26.61
N LEU A 396 -21.37 -6.28 25.34
CA LEU A 396 -22.57 -7.05 24.98
C LEU A 396 -22.53 -8.48 25.52
N VAL A 397 -21.36 -9.13 25.50
CA VAL A 397 -21.18 -10.45 26.10
C VAL A 397 -21.39 -10.42 27.62
N VAL A 398 -20.82 -9.43 28.31
CA VAL A 398 -21.03 -9.20 29.75
C VAL A 398 -22.51 -9.01 30.06
N GLN A 399 -23.21 -8.17 29.29
CA GLN A 399 -24.63 -7.91 29.46
C GLN A 399 -25.50 -9.16 29.24
N ALA A 400 -25.10 -10.05 28.33
CA ALA A 400 -25.82 -11.29 28.08
C ALA A 400 -25.67 -12.31 29.21
N VAL A 401 -24.52 -12.37 29.87
CA VAL A 401 -24.17 -13.46 30.81
C VAL A 401 -24.28 -13.03 32.27
N VAL A 402 -23.68 -11.91 32.65
CA VAL A 402 -23.47 -11.53 34.06
C VAL A 402 -24.78 -11.23 34.80
N PRO A 403 -25.75 -10.48 34.24
CA PRO A 403 -27.03 -10.23 34.92
C PRO A 403 -27.84 -11.51 35.19
N VAL A 404 -27.86 -12.43 34.21
CA VAL A 404 -28.58 -13.71 34.34
C VAL A 404 -27.92 -14.57 35.41
N TYR A 405 -26.59 -14.68 35.40
CA TYR A 405 -25.84 -15.41 36.42
C TYR A 405 -26.05 -14.81 37.82
N ARG A 406 -25.93 -13.49 37.95
CA ARG A 406 -26.12 -12.78 39.22
C ARG A 406 -27.53 -13.02 39.79
N SER A 407 -28.56 -12.89 38.96
CA SER A 407 -29.94 -13.15 39.39
C SER A 407 -30.15 -14.61 39.81
N PHE A 408 -29.58 -15.57 39.08
CA PHE A 408 -29.67 -16.98 39.42
C PHE A 408 -28.98 -17.28 40.76
N MET A 409 -27.77 -16.77 40.97
CA MET A 409 -27.03 -16.94 42.22
C MET A 409 -27.70 -16.27 43.41
N GLN A 410 -28.31 -15.09 43.25
CA GLN A 410 -29.07 -14.44 44.33
C GLN A 410 -30.28 -15.26 44.79
N ASN A 411 -30.98 -15.90 43.84
CA ASN A 411 -32.20 -16.66 44.15
C ASN A 411 -31.92 -18.09 44.64
N TYR A 412 -30.86 -18.73 44.16
CA TYR A 412 -30.61 -20.16 44.39
C TYR A 412 -29.23 -20.48 44.99
N GLY A 413 -28.31 -19.53 45.04
CA GLY A 413 -26.97 -19.67 45.64
C GLY A 413 -26.99 -20.19 47.08
N PRO A 414 -27.86 -19.65 47.97
CA PRO A 414 -27.95 -20.11 49.36
C PRO A 414 -28.27 -21.61 49.52
N LEU A 415 -28.91 -22.24 48.53
CA LEU A 415 -29.24 -23.67 48.55
C LEU A 415 -28.01 -24.57 48.31
N VAL A 416 -26.96 -24.04 47.69
CA VAL A 416 -25.77 -24.80 47.26
C VAL A 416 -24.52 -24.37 48.04
N GLU A 417 -24.46 -23.14 48.54
CA GLU A 417 -23.35 -22.60 49.33
C GLU A 417 -23.19 -23.26 50.72
N GLN A 418 -24.26 -23.83 51.26
CA GLN A 418 -24.24 -24.55 52.55
C GLN A 418 -23.65 -25.98 52.45
N ASP A 419 -23.31 -26.43 51.23
CA ASP A 419 -22.76 -27.77 50.98
C ASP A 419 -21.23 -27.76 51.07
N VAL A 420 -20.63 -28.77 51.70
CA VAL A 420 -19.17 -28.95 51.81
C VAL A 420 -18.50 -29.01 50.42
N SER A 421 -19.27 -29.34 49.38
CA SER A 421 -18.84 -29.39 47.98
C SER A 421 -19.16 -28.13 47.16
N ALA A 422 -19.57 -27.02 47.79
CA ALA A 422 -19.99 -25.77 47.11
C ALA A 422 -18.97 -25.25 46.10
N SER A 423 -17.67 -25.36 46.38
CA SER A 423 -16.57 -24.91 45.50
C SER A 423 -16.50 -25.65 44.16
N ARG A 424 -17.10 -26.84 44.04
CA ARG A 424 -17.22 -27.57 42.75
C ARG A 424 -18.30 -27.01 41.84
N TYR A 425 -19.28 -26.29 42.39
CA TYR A 425 -20.46 -25.81 41.64
C TYR A 425 -20.48 -24.30 41.50
N VAL A 426 -20.10 -23.57 42.56
CA VAL A 426 -19.94 -22.11 42.56
C VAL A 426 -18.49 -21.78 42.24
N LYS A 427 -18.13 -21.90 40.95
CA LYS A 427 -16.76 -21.71 40.47
C LYS A 427 -16.40 -20.23 40.24
N TYR A 428 -17.40 -19.38 40.01
CA TYR A 428 -17.22 -18.00 39.59
C TYR A 428 -18.07 -17.05 40.43
N SER A 429 -17.53 -15.89 40.81
CA SER A 429 -18.37 -14.76 41.22
C SER A 429 -18.84 -13.97 39.99
N ALA A 430 -19.90 -13.17 40.15
CA ALA A 430 -20.35 -12.28 39.07
C ALA A 430 -19.25 -11.31 38.62
N ASP A 431 -18.41 -10.85 39.55
CA ASP A 431 -17.29 -9.95 39.27
C ASP A 431 -16.13 -10.67 38.57
N ASP A 432 -15.90 -11.96 38.87
CA ASP A 432 -14.90 -12.77 38.17
C ASP A 432 -15.31 -13.03 36.71
N LEU A 433 -16.60 -13.30 36.46
CA LEU A 433 -17.13 -13.43 35.12
C LEU A 433 -16.96 -12.13 34.33
N ASP A 434 -17.32 -11.00 34.94
CA ASP A 434 -17.16 -9.68 34.33
C ASP A 434 -15.69 -9.42 33.93
N LYS A 435 -14.76 -9.60 34.86
CA LYS A 435 -13.31 -9.43 34.60
C LYS A 435 -12.83 -10.36 33.50
N LYS A 436 -13.20 -11.64 33.53
CA LYS A 436 -12.78 -12.61 32.51
C LYS A 436 -13.31 -12.23 31.13
N LEU A 437 -14.60 -11.93 31.01
CA LEU A 437 -15.24 -11.60 29.73
C LEU A 437 -14.64 -10.34 29.11
N ASN A 438 -14.24 -9.36 29.92
CA ASN A 438 -13.53 -8.16 29.46
C ASN A 438 -12.12 -8.42 28.90
N THR A 439 -11.53 -9.61 29.12
CA THR A 439 -10.23 -10.00 28.53
C THR A 439 -10.35 -10.70 27.17
N LEU A 440 -11.57 -10.93 26.67
CA LEU A 440 -11.79 -11.61 25.40
C LEU A 440 -11.34 -10.77 24.20
N PHE A 441 -11.01 -11.48 23.12
CA PHE A 441 -10.66 -10.92 21.80
C PHE A 441 -9.41 -10.03 21.73
N LEU A 442 -8.61 -10.01 22.80
CA LEU A 442 -7.35 -9.27 22.84
C LEU A 442 -6.28 -9.97 21.99
N ALA A 443 -5.56 -9.18 21.18
CA ALA A 443 -4.34 -9.66 20.53
C ALA A 443 -3.27 -9.98 21.59
N LYS A 444 -2.80 -11.23 21.66
CA LYS A 444 -1.77 -11.63 22.62
C LYS A 444 -0.40 -11.03 22.23
N PRO A 445 0.29 -10.33 23.14
CA PRO A 445 1.65 -9.84 22.88
C PRO A 445 2.59 -11.04 22.72
N GLY A 446 3.24 -11.19 21.57
CA GLY A 446 4.29 -12.20 21.35
C GLY A 446 3.99 -13.31 20.35
N ARG A 447 2.76 -13.42 19.80
CA ARG A 447 2.60 -14.18 18.54
C ARG A 447 2.87 -13.22 17.38
N PRO A 448 3.95 -13.40 16.59
CA PRO A 448 4.01 -12.73 15.30
C PRO A 448 2.72 -13.14 14.58
N MET A 449 1.87 -12.15 14.28
CA MET A 449 0.74 -12.30 13.38
C MET A 449 1.29 -13.06 12.18
N ARG A 450 0.97 -14.37 12.05
CA ARG A 450 1.57 -15.26 11.04
C ARG A 450 1.60 -14.45 9.77
N ALA A 451 2.80 -14.21 9.25
CA ALA A 451 3.00 -13.31 8.15
C ALA A 451 2.38 -13.93 6.89
N GLY A 452 1.05 -13.87 6.78
CA GLY A 452 0.33 -13.97 5.53
C GLY A 452 0.68 -12.72 4.77
N SER A 453 1.86 -12.75 4.16
CA SER A 453 2.25 -11.75 3.22
C SER A 453 1.26 -11.75 2.07
N PHE A 454 0.93 -10.57 1.53
CA PHE A 454 0.28 -10.51 0.22
C PHE A 454 1.23 -11.22 -0.75
N GLN A 455 0.76 -12.35 -1.28
CA GLN A 455 1.56 -13.21 -2.12
C GLN A 455 1.16 -12.97 -3.56
N ILE A 456 2.05 -12.34 -4.32
CA ILE A 456 1.86 -12.16 -5.76
C ILE A 456 2.41 -13.42 -6.40
N LYS A 457 1.57 -14.08 -7.20
CA LYS A 457 2.01 -15.18 -8.07
C LYS A 457 2.53 -14.56 -9.37
N ASN A 458 3.83 -14.71 -9.61
CA ASN A 458 4.44 -14.37 -10.90
C ASN A 458 4.23 -15.52 -11.90
N SER A 459 4.39 -15.23 -13.19
CA SER A 459 4.31 -16.21 -14.29
C SER A 459 5.35 -17.32 -14.20
N ASP A 460 6.44 -17.09 -13.46
CA ASP A 460 7.30 -18.15 -12.93
C ASP A 460 6.79 -18.46 -11.53
N ASP A 461 6.45 -19.72 -11.22
CA ASP A 461 5.81 -20.27 -9.99
C ASP A 461 6.38 -19.84 -8.60
N LYS A 462 7.28 -18.87 -8.52
CA LYS A 462 7.78 -18.26 -7.29
C LYS A 462 6.76 -17.31 -6.67
N ILE A 463 6.17 -17.78 -5.59
CA ILE A 463 5.37 -17.02 -4.62
C ILE A 463 6.29 -16.05 -3.85
N THR A 464 6.03 -14.74 -3.88
CA THR A 464 6.82 -13.75 -3.11
C THR A 464 5.96 -12.88 -2.19
N SER A 465 6.50 -12.57 -1.01
CA SER A 465 5.85 -11.83 0.08
C SER A 465 5.97 -10.30 -0.11
N ALA A 466 4.92 -9.61 -0.53
CA ALA A 466 4.92 -8.17 -0.81
C ALA A 466 4.66 -7.25 0.42
N MET A 467 4.55 -7.80 1.63
CA MET A 467 3.95 -7.09 2.78
C MET A 467 4.90 -6.63 3.89
N THR A 468 6.22 -6.73 3.70
CA THR A 468 7.18 -6.40 4.79
C THR A 468 7.40 -4.91 4.99
N GLY A 469 7.19 -4.05 3.98
CA GLY A 469 7.56 -2.63 4.08
C GLY A 469 6.42 -1.62 4.27
N LEU A 470 5.19 -1.89 3.84
CA LEU A 470 4.07 -0.94 4.03
C LEU A 470 3.63 -0.77 5.50
N TYR A 471 3.99 -1.72 6.38
CA TYR A 471 3.77 -1.61 7.82
C TYR A 471 4.94 -0.96 8.59
N ARG A 472 6.15 -0.89 8.00
CA ARG A 472 7.31 -0.22 8.65
C ARG A 472 7.22 1.31 8.60
N SER A 473 6.55 1.88 7.61
CA SER A 473 6.39 3.34 7.50
C SER A 473 5.39 3.93 8.51
N ALA A 474 4.54 3.12 9.14
CA ALA A 474 3.61 3.57 10.17
C ALA A 474 4.19 3.51 11.60
N SER A 475 5.37 2.91 11.78
CA SER A 475 6.01 2.73 13.10
C SER A 475 7.13 3.72 13.39
N THR A 476 7.38 4.69 12.49
CA THR A 476 8.44 5.71 12.62
C THR A 476 7.91 7.15 12.69
N LEU A 477 6.61 7.35 12.87
CA LEU A 477 6.07 8.64 13.33
C LEU A 477 5.73 8.51 14.82
N LYS A 478 6.73 8.80 15.65
CA LYS A 478 6.55 9.32 17.01
C LYS A 478 7.12 10.72 17.06
#